data_AF-A0A7C6I1I9-F1
#
_entry.id   AF-A0A7C6I1I9-F1
#
_cell.length_a   1.000
_cell.length_b   1.000
_cell.length_c   1.000
_cell.angle_alpha   90.00
_cell.angle_beta   90.00
_cell.angle_gamma   90.00
#
_symmetry.space_group_name_H-M   'P 1'
#
loop_
_entity.id
_entity.type
_entity.pdbx_description
1 polymer ?
#
loop_
_entity_poly.entity_id
_entity_poly.type
_entity_poly.pdbx_seq_one_letter_code
_entity_poly.pdbx_strand_id
1 'polypeptide(L)'
;MKRSFIIFLVILLPLFVSCDFNSSSNSISNSSASISSPSLTIPTYDDIGFVNRSIYTGILTERVVDNHECLSGIVCREAYSSKDRWLGIEMTITLPYFEEDKARSGLDFPEIYFEVISNQISKAGLVLTNDEVSFYKIFWKYSNDKESEIYYETFIGTEDYKYYPGDKVRMSLFSNKEHTLQLMIELLEDTKFELYKNLNRETSVFVSDEFVSNDHLVNDTMYKRIIAINNLDNHDYSNNKIDVNLSNAIIESSYLYRLINNDVYKLPFNDQRSKHLSCGDNFIINISYETVLKSNGGEIINITSK
;
A
#
# COMPACT_ATOMS: atom_id res chain seq x y z
N MET A 1 -37.54 35.07 52.84
CA MET A 1 -36.97 35.45 51.53
C MET A 1 -37.75 34.75 50.43
N LYS A 2 -38.61 35.49 49.71
CA LYS A 2 -39.42 34.98 48.60
C LYS A 2 -38.58 35.01 47.31
N ARG A 3 -38.52 33.92 46.55
CA ARG A 3 -38.10 33.93 45.15
C ARG A 3 -39.26 33.38 44.31
N SER A 4 -39.91 34.28 43.58
CA SER A 4 -40.91 33.95 42.56
C SER A 4 -40.19 33.36 41.33
N PHE A 5 -40.67 32.20 40.88
CA PHE A 5 -40.41 31.66 39.55
C PHE A 5 -41.48 32.19 38.59
N ILE A 6 -41.06 32.87 37.52
CA ILE A 6 -41.93 33.24 36.40
C ILE A 6 -41.76 32.15 35.34
N ILE A 7 -42.86 31.48 34.98
CA ILE A 7 -42.93 30.51 33.89
C ILE A 7 -43.45 31.27 32.66
N PHE A 8 -42.66 31.32 31.59
CA PHE A 8 -43.10 31.77 30.27
C PHE A 8 -43.62 30.56 29.49
N LEU A 9 -44.92 30.55 29.23
CA LEU A 9 -45.60 29.58 28.37
C LEU A 9 -45.59 30.13 26.94
N VAL A 10 -44.80 29.53 26.05
CA VAL A 10 -44.82 29.83 24.61
C VAL A 10 -45.77 28.87 23.92
N ILE A 11 -46.91 29.39 23.47
CA ILE A 11 -47.91 28.69 22.65
C ILE A 11 -47.49 28.86 21.18
N LEU A 12 -47.11 27.78 20.52
CA LEU A 12 -46.88 27.76 19.07
C LEU A 12 -48.14 27.23 18.37
N LEU A 13 -48.84 28.12 17.65
CA LEU A 13 -49.92 27.75 16.72
C LEU A 13 -49.33 27.20 15.41
N PRO A 14 -49.89 26.13 14.82
CA PRO A 14 -49.61 25.77 13.43
C PRO A 14 -50.47 26.63 12.49
N LEU A 15 -49.81 27.44 11.67
CA LEU A 15 -50.41 28.04 10.48
C LEU A 15 -50.44 26.99 9.37
N PHE A 16 -51.64 26.50 9.04
CA PHE A 16 -51.88 25.76 7.82
C PHE A 16 -51.81 26.72 6.63
N VAL A 17 -50.77 26.58 5.80
CA VAL A 17 -50.72 27.16 4.45
C VAL A 17 -51.00 26.04 3.47
N SER A 18 -52.21 26.06 2.92
CA SER A 18 -52.63 25.28 1.76
C SER A 18 -52.14 25.98 0.50
N CYS A 19 -51.26 25.33 -0.26
CA CYS A 19 -50.96 25.69 -1.64
C CYS A 19 -51.48 24.58 -2.56
N ASP A 20 -52.45 24.94 -3.38
CA ASP A 20 -52.98 24.15 -4.49
C ASP A 20 -51.87 23.84 -5.50
N PHE A 21 -51.60 22.54 -5.71
CA PHE A 21 -50.72 22.09 -6.78
C PHE A 21 -51.56 21.74 -8.01
N ASN A 22 -51.59 22.66 -8.96
CA ASN A 22 -52.18 22.50 -10.27
C ASN A 22 -51.21 21.67 -11.13
N SER A 23 -51.57 20.43 -11.47
CA SER A 23 -50.74 19.53 -12.28
C SER A 23 -50.88 19.86 -13.77
N SER A 24 -50.01 20.71 -14.30
CA SER A 24 -49.73 20.78 -15.75
C SER A 24 -48.55 19.88 -16.07
N SER A 25 -48.82 18.75 -16.71
CA SER A 25 -47.83 17.80 -17.21
C SER A 25 -47.05 18.38 -18.40
N ASN A 26 -45.94 19.05 -18.12
CA ASN A 26 -44.90 19.29 -19.11
C ASN A 26 -43.90 18.12 -19.04
N SER A 27 -43.93 17.27 -20.07
CA SER A 27 -42.91 16.25 -20.30
C SER A 27 -41.60 16.94 -20.69
N ILE A 28 -40.82 17.33 -19.70
CA ILE A 28 -39.41 17.69 -19.88
C ILE A 28 -38.67 16.37 -20.06
N SER A 29 -38.25 16.10 -21.28
CA SER A 29 -37.27 15.07 -21.59
C SER A 29 -35.96 15.45 -20.91
N ASN A 30 -35.72 14.92 -19.72
CA ASN A 30 -34.42 14.95 -19.06
C ASN A 30 -33.47 14.08 -19.89
N SER A 31 -32.84 14.68 -20.90
CA SER A 31 -31.59 14.15 -21.43
C SER A 31 -30.53 14.35 -20.36
N SER A 32 -30.31 13.33 -19.53
CA SER A 32 -29.14 13.24 -18.66
C SER A 32 -27.90 13.20 -19.54
N ALA A 33 -27.39 14.38 -19.88
CA ALA A 33 -26.06 14.51 -20.45
C ALA A 33 -25.10 13.93 -19.41
N SER A 34 -24.56 12.76 -19.69
CA SER A 34 -23.44 12.19 -18.95
C SER A 34 -22.29 13.16 -19.12
N ILE A 35 -22.04 13.99 -18.10
CA ILE A 35 -20.84 14.80 -18.02
C ILE A 35 -19.70 13.79 -17.89
N SER A 36 -19.07 13.44 -19.01
CA SER A 36 -17.85 12.64 -19.00
C SER A 36 -16.81 13.45 -18.24
N SER A 37 -16.40 12.95 -17.07
CA SER A 37 -15.24 13.49 -16.37
C SER A 37 -14.08 13.58 -17.36
N PRO A 38 -13.37 14.72 -17.44
CA PRO A 38 -12.26 14.87 -18.37
C PRO A 38 -11.27 13.72 -18.18
N SER A 39 -10.87 13.08 -19.28
CA SER A 39 -9.85 12.03 -19.26
C SER A 39 -8.59 12.56 -18.58
N LEU A 40 -8.07 11.83 -17.61
CA LEU A 40 -6.86 12.23 -16.89
C LEU A 40 -5.67 12.22 -17.84
N THR A 41 -5.09 13.39 -18.09
CA THR A 41 -3.83 13.48 -18.84
C THR A 41 -2.68 13.40 -17.85
N ILE A 42 -2.06 12.24 -17.74
CA ILE A 42 -0.79 12.07 -17.00
C ILE A 42 0.34 12.49 -17.95
N PRO A 43 1.29 13.34 -17.51
CA PRO A 43 2.45 13.63 -18.34
C PRO A 43 3.22 12.36 -18.67
N THR A 44 3.69 12.24 -19.91
CA THR A 44 4.55 11.13 -20.30
C THR A 44 5.92 11.30 -19.68
N TYR A 45 6.33 10.34 -18.87
CA TYR A 45 7.69 10.21 -18.37
C TYR A 45 8.24 8.86 -18.80
N ASP A 46 9.57 8.76 -18.92
CA ASP A 46 10.20 7.45 -18.80
C ASP A 46 10.05 6.96 -17.35
N ASP A 47 10.22 5.65 -17.13
CA ASP A 47 9.96 5.04 -15.83
C ASP A 47 10.83 5.67 -14.73
N ILE A 48 12.11 5.92 -15.04
CA ILE A 48 13.07 6.61 -14.18
C ILE A 48 12.61 8.04 -13.89
N GLY A 49 12.12 8.76 -14.89
CA GLY A 49 11.54 10.07 -14.73
C GLY A 49 10.36 10.02 -13.77
N PHE A 50 9.44 9.07 -13.91
CA PHE A 50 8.25 8.99 -13.05
C PHE A 50 8.61 8.87 -11.57
N VAL A 51 9.65 8.09 -11.25
CA VAL A 51 10.06 7.87 -9.86
C VAL A 51 10.95 8.98 -9.30
N ASN A 52 11.63 9.76 -10.14
CA ASN A 52 12.50 10.86 -9.68
C ASN A 52 11.77 12.20 -9.56
N ARG A 53 10.70 12.23 -8.75
CA ARG A 53 9.85 13.41 -8.55
C ARG A 53 10.17 14.16 -7.27
N SER A 54 9.91 15.46 -7.30
CA SER A 54 10.09 16.34 -6.15
C SER A 54 9.06 16.04 -5.06
N ILE A 55 9.45 16.23 -3.80
CA ILE A 55 8.54 16.12 -2.66
C ILE A 55 7.65 17.36 -2.63
N TYR A 56 6.34 17.16 -2.53
CA TYR A 56 5.39 18.25 -2.38
C TYR A 56 5.44 18.83 -0.96
N THR A 57 5.58 20.15 -0.85
CA THR A 57 5.70 20.88 0.43
C THR A 57 4.48 21.76 0.74
N GLY A 58 3.46 21.75 -0.11
CA GLY A 58 2.23 22.54 0.10
C GLY A 58 1.27 21.92 1.11
N ILE A 59 0.20 22.65 1.41
CA ILE A 59 -0.85 22.20 2.34
C ILE A 59 -1.81 21.27 1.60
N LEU A 60 -2.16 20.16 2.23
CA LEU A 60 -3.09 19.17 1.69
C LEU A 60 -4.27 18.99 2.64
N THR A 61 -5.45 18.74 2.07
CA THR A 61 -6.65 18.37 2.84
C THR A 61 -6.95 16.91 2.57
N GLU A 62 -6.53 16.04 3.47
CA GLU A 62 -6.67 14.58 3.34
C GLU A 62 -7.69 14.03 4.33
N ARG A 63 -8.28 12.86 4.04
CA ARG A 63 -9.06 12.07 4.99
C ARG A 63 -8.30 10.78 5.28
N VAL A 64 -8.06 10.52 6.55
CA VAL A 64 -7.64 9.20 7.04
C VAL A 64 -8.88 8.30 7.08
N VAL A 65 -8.72 7.02 6.77
CA VAL A 65 -9.82 6.04 6.71
C VAL A 65 -10.01 5.31 8.03
N ASP A 66 -11.28 5.02 8.32
CA ASP A 66 -11.68 4.17 9.44
C ASP A 66 -11.79 2.70 9.03
N ASN A 67 -11.17 1.87 9.87
CA ASN A 67 -11.31 0.42 10.07
C ASN A 67 -11.11 -0.56 8.89
N HIS A 68 -10.17 -1.50 9.09
CA HIS A 68 -9.97 -2.68 8.25
C HIS A 68 -9.55 -3.87 9.12
N GLU A 69 -9.81 -5.09 8.66
CA GLU A 69 -9.43 -6.33 9.36
C GLU A 69 -7.91 -6.51 9.36
N CYS A 70 -7.38 -7.00 10.49
CA CYS A 70 -5.96 -7.16 10.77
C CYS A 70 -5.62 -8.67 10.71
N LEU A 71 -4.80 -9.12 9.74
CA LEU A 71 -4.38 -10.52 9.63
C LEU A 71 -3.04 -10.74 10.35
N SER A 72 -2.88 -11.82 11.11
CA SER A 72 -1.71 -12.07 11.96
C SER A 72 -0.38 -12.12 11.18
N GLY A 73 0.71 -11.65 11.78
CA GLY A 73 2.05 -11.68 11.19
C GLY A 73 2.33 -10.55 10.18
N ILE A 74 1.43 -9.57 10.10
CA ILE A 74 1.50 -8.47 9.13
C ILE A 74 1.79 -7.14 9.85
N VAL A 75 2.76 -6.41 9.30
CA VAL A 75 2.97 -4.99 9.57
C VAL A 75 2.60 -4.21 8.31
N CYS A 76 1.58 -3.36 8.44
CA CYS A 76 1.01 -2.64 7.31
C CYS A 76 0.86 -1.14 7.61
N ARG A 77 1.18 -0.33 6.59
CA ARG A 77 0.77 1.07 6.50
C ARG A 77 -0.23 1.21 5.38
N GLU A 78 -1.37 1.85 5.64
CA GLU A 78 -2.44 2.04 4.64
C GLU A 78 -2.86 3.50 4.50
N ALA A 79 -3.04 3.98 3.27
CA ALA A 79 -3.63 5.28 2.91
C ALA A 79 -4.72 5.08 1.86
N TYR A 80 -5.74 5.93 1.91
CA TYR A 80 -6.83 5.90 0.93
C TYR A 80 -6.88 7.20 0.14
N SER A 81 -7.06 7.07 -1.17
CA SER A 81 -7.47 8.19 -2.01
C SER A 81 -8.97 8.34 -1.94
N SER A 82 -9.49 9.27 -1.13
CA SER A 82 -10.93 9.55 -1.10
C SER A 82 -11.33 10.80 -1.91
N LYS A 83 -10.34 11.50 -2.50
CA LYS A 83 -10.54 12.77 -3.23
C LYS A 83 -9.54 13.01 -4.36
N ASP A 84 -8.38 12.37 -4.31
CA ASP A 84 -7.25 12.63 -5.21
C ASP A 84 -7.01 11.38 -6.08
N ARG A 85 -6.34 11.51 -7.22
CA ARG A 85 -5.86 10.33 -7.96
C ARG A 85 -4.40 10.12 -7.59
N TRP A 86 -4.14 9.25 -6.61
CA TRP A 86 -2.80 8.72 -6.40
C TRP A 86 -2.41 7.95 -7.67
N LEU A 87 -1.16 8.11 -8.08
CA LEU A 87 -0.60 7.46 -9.27
C LEU A 87 0.28 6.27 -8.90
N GLY A 88 0.51 6.02 -7.62
CA GLY A 88 1.39 4.96 -7.17
C GLY A 88 1.92 5.16 -5.76
N ILE A 89 2.82 4.26 -5.38
CA ILE A 89 3.51 4.21 -4.08
C ILE A 89 4.98 3.84 -4.29
N GLU A 90 5.84 4.32 -3.41
CA GLU A 90 7.29 4.05 -3.39
C GLU A 90 7.75 3.78 -1.96
N MET A 91 8.78 2.95 -1.82
CA MET A 91 9.60 2.88 -0.62
C MET A 91 11.07 2.67 -0.96
N THR A 92 11.95 3.19 -0.11
CA THR A 92 13.36 2.82 -0.06
C THR A 92 13.59 1.99 1.19
N ILE A 93 14.00 0.73 1.03
CA ILE A 93 14.09 -0.25 2.10
C ILE A 93 15.43 -0.98 2.07
N THR A 94 16.03 -1.19 3.25
CA THR A 94 17.03 -2.24 3.44
C THR A 94 16.32 -3.54 3.76
N LEU A 95 16.54 -4.55 2.92
CA LEU A 95 15.84 -5.82 2.99
C LEU A 95 16.19 -6.56 4.30
N PRO A 96 15.19 -7.07 5.04
CA PRO A 96 15.41 -7.75 6.30
C PRO A 96 16.12 -9.08 6.14
N TYR A 97 16.76 -9.50 7.23
CA TYR A 97 17.25 -10.87 7.42
C TYR A 97 16.17 -11.72 8.09
N PHE A 98 16.04 -12.97 7.65
CA PHE A 98 15.06 -13.91 8.18
C PHE A 98 15.74 -15.16 8.70
N GLU A 99 15.42 -15.49 9.94
CA GLU A 99 15.78 -16.75 10.57
C GLU A 99 14.52 -17.62 10.57
N GLU A 100 14.57 -18.68 9.77
CA GLU A 100 13.49 -19.66 9.67
C GLU A 100 13.43 -20.58 10.90
N ASP A 101 12.23 -21.09 11.16
CA ASP A 101 12.03 -22.19 12.11
C ASP A 101 12.49 -23.49 11.44
N LYS A 102 13.58 -24.08 11.95
CA LYS A 102 14.15 -25.32 11.43
C LYS A 102 13.17 -26.49 11.44
N ALA A 103 12.18 -26.50 12.35
CA ALA A 103 11.15 -27.53 12.40
C ALA A 103 10.07 -27.35 11.31
N ARG A 104 10.00 -26.17 10.68
CA ARG A 104 9.04 -25.77 9.65
C ARG A 104 9.73 -25.25 8.38
N SER A 105 10.97 -25.68 8.13
CA SER A 105 11.76 -25.16 7.01
C SER A 105 10.98 -25.25 5.69
N GLY A 106 10.94 -24.13 4.97
CA GLY A 106 10.21 -23.99 3.72
C GLY A 106 8.70 -23.79 3.82
N LEU A 107 8.16 -23.50 5.00
CA LEU A 107 6.75 -23.14 5.16
C LEU A 107 6.52 -21.64 5.31
N ASP A 108 7.42 -20.94 5.97
CA ASP A 108 7.26 -19.54 6.37
C ASP A 108 8.19 -18.64 5.54
N PHE A 109 7.64 -17.64 4.85
CA PHE A 109 8.41 -16.77 3.96
C PHE A 109 8.11 -15.29 4.19
N PRO A 110 9.14 -14.45 4.37
CA PRO A 110 8.99 -13.02 4.35
C PRO A 110 8.50 -12.51 2.99
N GLU A 111 7.51 -11.63 3.04
CA GLU A 111 7.02 -10.87 1.90
C GLU A 111 7.09 -9.37 2.18
N ILE A 112 7.48 -8.62 1.15
CA ILE A 112 7.61 -7.17 1.19
C ILE A 112 6.96 -6.64 -0.07
N TYR A 113 5.81 -6.01 0.05
CA TYR A 113 5.02 -5.68 -1.14
C TYR A 113 4.13 -4.47 -0.94
N PHE A 114 3.65 -3.98 -2.07
CA PHE A 114 2.57 -3.02 -2.14
C PHE A 114 1.26 -3.72 -2.48
N GLU A 115 0.18 -3.28 -1.86
CA GLU A 115 -1.18 -3.69 -2.21
C GLU A 115 -1.97 -2.45 -2.62
N VAL A 116 -2.56 -2.51 -3.81
CA VAL A 116 -3.38 -1.45 -4.40
C VAL A 116 -4.79 -1.99 -4.52
N ILE A 117 -5.74 -1.34 -3.86
CA ILE A 117 -7.13 -1.79 -3.78
C ILE A 117 -8.04 -0.71 -4.35
N SER A 118 -8.63 -1.00 -5.49
CA SER A 118 -9.75 -0.25 -6.08
C SER A 118 -11.02 -1.08 -5.88
N ASN A 119 -11.62 -1.57 -6.97
CA ASN A 119 -12.57 -2.69 -6.94
C ASN A 119 -11.87 -4.05 -6.93
N GLN A 120 -10.59 -4.08 -7.33
CA GLN A 120 -9.76 -5.28 -7.34
C GLN A 120 -8.52 -5.08 -6.49
N ILE A 121 -7.93 -6.20 -6.07
CA ILE A 121 -6.70 -6.21 -5.28
C ILE A 121 -5.55 -6.57 -6.21
N SER A 122 -4.60 -5.65 -6.34
CA SER A 122 -3.33 -5.85 -7.03
C SER A 122 -2.20 -5.84 -6.00
N LYS A 123 -1.30 -6.83 -6.04
CA LYS A 123 -0.14 -6.90 -5.15
C LYS A 123 1.13 -7.04 -5.97
N ALA A 124 2.19 -6.35 -5.59
CA ALA A 124 3.48 -6.48 -6.27
C ALA A 124 4.64 -6.18 -5.32
N GLY A 125 5.71 -6.94 -5.42
CA GLY A 125 6.89 -6.75 -4.58
C GLY A 125 7.84 -7.93 -4.59
N LEU A 126 8.35 -8.25 -3.41
CA LEU A 126 9.44 -9.18 -3.16
C LEU A 126 9.00 -10.28 -2.18
N VAL A 127 9.41 -11.52 -2.43
CA VAL A 127 9.22 -12.66 -1.54
C VAL A 127 10.54 -13.41 -1.40
N LEU A 128 10.93 -13.77 -0.17
CA LEU A 128 12.15 -14.52 0.08
C LEU A 128 12.02 -15.98 -0.37
N THR A 129 13.02 -16.51 -1.04
CA THR A 129 13.07 -17.91 -1.47
C THR A 129 13.59 -18.84 -0.38
N ASN A 130 13.22 -20.12 -0.49
CA ASN A 130 13.74 -21.21 0.35
C ASN A 130 14.94 -21.93 -0.27
N ASP A 131 15.83 -21.20 -0.93
CA ASP A 131 17.01 -21.80 -1.54
C ASP A 131 18.14 -21.93 -0.52
N GLU A 132 19.17 -22.73 -0.87
CA GLU A 132 20.39 -22.89 -0.03
C GLU A 132 21.01 -21.52 0.33
N VAL A 133 20.90 -20.58 -0.60
CA VAL A 133 21.19 -19.16 -0.38
C VAL A 133 19.92 -18.37 -0.67
N SER A 134 19.21 -17.98 0.37
CA SER A 134 17.95 -17.24 0.24
C SER A 134 18.16 -15.88 -0.43
N PHE A 135 17.28 -15.57 -1.38
CA PHE A 135 17.18 -14.26 -2.01
C PHE A 135 15.72 -13.88 -2.18
N TYR A 136 15.44 -12.59 -2.31
CA TYR A 136 14.13 -12.06 -2.63
C TYR A 136 13.92 -12.11 -4.15
N LYS A 137 12.92 -12.87 -4.57
CA LYS A 137 12.41 -12.87 -5.95
C LYS A 137 11.25 -11.91 -6.10
N ILE A 138 11.01 -11.46 -7.33
CA ILE A 138 9.97 -10.49 -7.66
C ILE A 138 8.65 -11.21 -7.97
N PHE A 139 7.53 -10.65 -7.52
CA PHE A 139 6.20 -11.12 -7.87
C PHE A 139 5.22 -9.97 -8.14
N TRP A 140 4.18 -10.25 -8.91
CA TRP A 140 2.98 -9.43 -8.97
C TRP A 140 1.74 -10.29 -9.25
N LYS A 141 0.61 -9.90 -8.64
CA LYS A 141 -0.65 -10.62 -8.74
C LYS A 141 -1.83 -9.68 -8.73
N TYR A 142 -2.91 -10.10 -9.36
CA TYR A 142 -4.20 -9.43 -9.22
C TYR A 142 -5.32 -10.46 -9.05
N SER A 143 -6.33 -10.07 -8.26
CA SER A 143 -7.55 -10.85 -8.08
C SER A 143 -8.70 -10.16 -8.80
N ASN A 144 -9.47 -10.92 -9.57
CA ASN A 144 -10.71 -10.46 -10.17
C ASN A 144 -11.92 -11.07 -9.44
N ASP A 145 -13.09 -10.45 -9.59
CA ASP A 145 -14.34 -10.88 -8.95
C ASP A 145 -14.83 -12.29 -9.36
N LYS A 146 -14.10 -12.99 -10.25
CA LYS A 146 -14.44 -14.31 -10.81
C LYS A 146 -13.55 -15.44 -10.27
N GLU A 147 -12.99 -15.25 -9.08
CA GLU A 147 -12.39 -16.29 -8.21
C GLU A 147 -11.03 -16.87 -8.58
N SER A 148 -10.35 -16.43 -9.65
CA SER A 148 -8.96 -16.87 -9.91
C SER A 148 -7.96 -15.74 -9.61
N GLU A 149 -7.14 -15.90 -8.57
CA GLU A 149 -5.91 -15.10 -8.44
C GLU A 149 -5.02 -15.39 -9.66
N ILE A 150 -4.70 -14.36 -10.43
CA ILE A 150 -3.74 -14.48 -11.53
C ILE A 150 -2.39 -14.05 -10.98
N TYR A 151 -1.50 -15.03 -10.88
CA TYR A 151 -0.21 -14.92 -10.23
C TYR A 151 0.91 -14.92 -11.28
N TYR A 152 1.73 -13.87 -11.26
CA TYR A 152 2.94 -13.78 -12.05
C TYR A 152 4.14 -13.70 -11.11
N GLU A 153 5.12 -14.55 -11.35
CA GLU A 153 6.45 -14.43 -10.76
C GLU A 153 7.46 -14.21 -11.87
N THR A 154 8.55 -13.52 -11.56
CA THR A 154 9.76 -13.67 -12.38
C THR A 154 10.12 -15.15 -12.41
N PHE A 155 10.22 -15.71 -13.63
CA PHE A 155 10.57 -17.12 -13.82
C PHE A 155 11.88 -17.43 -13.11
N ILE A 156 12.01 -18.61 -12.48
CA ILE A 156 13.24 -19.02 -11.78
C ILE A 156 14.48 -19.03 -12.72
N GLY A 157 14.27 -18.95 -14.05
CA GLY A 157 15.32 -18.79 -15.07
C GLY A 157 15.61 -17.35 -15.53
N THR A 158 14.93 -16.31 -15.04
CA THR A 158 15.36 -14.90 -15.17
C THR A 158 16.26 -14.54 -13.98
N GLU A 159 17.32 -15.35 -13.79
CA GLU A 159 18.26 -15.33 -12.66
C GLU A 159 19.00 -14.00 -12.47
N ASP A 160 18.79 -13.06 -13.38
CA ASP A 160 19.42 -11.76 -13.42
C ASP A 160 19.03 -10.94 -12.17
N TYR A 161 17.75 -10.80 -11.83
CA TYR A 161 17.33 -9.91 -10.74
C TYR A 161 17.16 -10.63 -9.39
N LYS A 162 18.26 -10.77 -8.66
CA LYS A 162 18.30 -11.32 -7.29
C LYS A 162 18.63 -10.25 -6.26
N TYR A 163 17.76 -10.06 -5.28
CA TYR A 163 18.02 -9.17 -4.15
C TYR A 163 18.27 -9.99 -2.88
N TYR A 164 19.28 -9.66 -2.11
CA TYR A 164 19.67 -10.41 -0.92
C TYR A 164 19.28 -9.63 0.34
N PRO A 165 19.05 -10.32 1.47
CA PRO A 165 18.97 -9.66 2.77
C PRO A 165 20.11 -8.67 2.97
N GLY A 166 19.80 -7.48 3.48
CA GLY A 166 20.73 -6.38 3.70
C GLY A 166 20.97 -5.45 2.50
N ASP A 167 20.50 -5.79 1.29
CA ASP A 167 20.52 -4.83 0.19
C ASP A 167 19.62 -3.64 0.50
N LYS A 168 20.01 -2.46 0.03
CA LYS A 168 19.12 -1.31 -0.05
C LYS A 168 18.51 -1.23 -1.45
N VAL A 169 17.19 -1.28 -1.53
CA VAL A 169 16.45 -1.17 -2.78
C VAL A 169 15.44 -0.02 -2.73
N ARG A 170 15.18 0.59 -3.87
CA ARG A 170 14.00 1.42 -4.10
C ARG A 170 12.98 0.60 -4.88
N MET A 171 11.77 0.49 -4.34
CA MET A 171 10.66 -0.20 -4.97
C MET A 171 9.52 0.79 -5.19
N SER A 172 9.00 0.81 -6.42
CA SER A 172 7.89 1.67 -6.83
C SER A 172 6.83 0.86 -7.55
N LEU A 173 5.57 1.05 -7.17
CA LEU A 173 4.42 0.53 -7.88
C LEU A 173 3.56 1.70 -8.33
N PHE A 174 3.47 1.91 -9.65
CA PHE A 174 2.85 3.11 -10.19
C PHE A 174 2.07 2.84 -11.47
N SER A 175 1.36 3.87 -11.92
CA SER A 175 0.56 3.85 -13.13
C SER A 175 0.65 5.19 -13.85
N ASN A 176 0.88 5.13 -15.15
CA ASN A 176 0.82 6.25 -16.07
C ASN A 176 -0.47 6.23 -16.92
N LYS A 177 -1.33 5.22 -16.74
CA LYS A 177 -2.51 4.95 -17.58
C LYS A 177 -3.60 4.22 -16.79
N GLU A 178 -4.86 4.60 -17.03
CA GLU A 178 -6.00 3.93 -16.41
C GLU A 178 -5.96 2.40 -16.60
N HIS A 179 -6.36 1.68 -15.56
CA HIS A 179 -6.45 0.21 -15.51
C HIS A 179 -5.15 -0.60 -15.51
N THR A 180 -3.98 0.05 -15.42
CA THR A 180 -2.69 -0.64 -15.38
C THR A 180 -1.85 -0.24 -14.17
N LEU A 181 -0.91 -1.12 -13.82
CA LEU A 181 0.16 -0.87 -12.87
C LEU A 181 1.48 -1.38 -13.45
N GLN A 182 2.59 -0.86 -12.93
CA GLN A 182 3.94 -1.28 -13.28
C GLN A 182 4.80 -1.27 -12.02
N LEU A 183 5.62 -2.31 -11.85
CA LEU A 183 6.56 -2.45 -10.75
C LEU A 183 7.97 -2.08 -11.24
N MET A 184 8.65 -1.26 -10.46
CA MET A 184 10.06 -0.93 -10.67
C MET A 184 10.86 -1.21 -9.40
N ILE A 185 12.01 -1.86 -9.54
CA ILE A 185 12.94 -2.13 -8.44
C ILE A 185 14.37 -1.75 -8.84
N GLU A 186 14.96 -0.85 -8.08
CA GLU A 186 16.33 -0.36 -8.26
C GLU A 186 17.18 -0.78 -7.06
N LEU A 187 18.32 -1.43 -7.31
CA LEU A 187 19.33 -1.68 -6.30
C LEU A 187 20.12 -0.38 -6.04
N LEU A 188 20.09 0.13 -4.81
CA LEU A 188 20.77 1.36 -4.41
C LEU A 188 22.11 1.09 -3.73
N GLU A 189 22.15 0.08 -2.85
CA GLU A 189 23.36 -0.33 -2.14
C GLU A 189 23.38 -1.85 -1.99
N ASP A 190 24.53 -2.47 -2.27
CA ASP A 190 24.74 -3.89 -2.01
C ASP A 190 24.69 -4.22 -0.52
N THR A 191 24.22 -5.43 -0.22
CA THR A 191 24.30 -6.03 1.10
C THR A 191 25.72 -6.06 1.64
N LYS A 192 25.84 -5.81 2.95
CA LYS A 192 27.12 -5.84 3.67
C LYS A 192 27.40 -7.22 4.29
N PHE A 193 26.45 -8.16 4.21
CA PHE A 193 26.63 -9.49 4.76
C PHE A 193 27.58 -10.32 3.90
N GLU A 194 28.62 -10.88 4.53
CA GLU A 194 29.67 -11.67 3.86
C GLU A 194 29.12 -12.85 3.06
N LEU A 195 28.02 -13.46 3.51
CA LEU A 195 27.36 -14.58 2.83
C LEU A 195 26.99 -14.27 1.37
N TYR A 196 26.67 -13.00 1.07
CA TYR A 196 26.12 -12.61 -0.23
C TYR A 196 27.09 -11.80 -1.11
N LYS A 197 28.25 -11.37 -0.60
CA LYS A 197 29.15 -10.41 -1.27
C LYS A 197 29.71 -10.84 -2.63
N ASN A 198 29.73 -12.14 -2.92
CA ASN A 198 30.35 -12.70 -4.13
C ASN A 198 29.33 -13.36 -5.08
N LEU A 199 28.04 -13.10 -4.88
CA LEU A 199 26.99 -13.69 -5.70
C LEU A 199 26.74 -12.83 -6.93
N ASN A 200 26.67 -13.47 -8.10
CA ASN A 200 26.39 -12.78 -9.35
C ASN A 200 24.91 -12.39 -9.43
N ARG A 201 24.65 -11.18 -9.92
CA ARG A 201 23.31 -10.66 -10.21
C ARG A 201 23.39 -9.51 -11.21
N GLU A 202 22.27 -9.25 -11.85
CA GLU A 202 21.99 -8.02 -12.57
C GLU A 202 21.78 -6.87 -11.58
N THR A 203 22.29 -5.71 -11.94
CA THR A 203 22.27 -4.50 -11.09
C THR A 203 21.56 -3.34 -11.77
N SER A 204 21.15 -3.51 -13.03
CA SER A 204 20.24 -2.59 -13.68
C SER A 204 18.87 -2.56 -12.99
N VAL A 205 18.11 -1.52 -13.31
CA VAL A 205 16.77 -1.32 -12.77
C VAL A 205 15.84 -2.37 -13.38
N PHE A 206 15.17 -3.15 -12.53
CA PHE A 206 14.09 -4.00 -12.97
C PHE A 206 12.85 -3.13 -13.23
N VAL A 207 12.21 -3.36 -14.38
CA VAL A 207 10.91 -2.80 -14.72
C VAL A 207 10.03 -3.94 -15.23
N SER A 208 8.87 -4.14 -14.62
CA SER A 208 7.90 -5.12 -15.12
C SER A 208 7.25 -4.64 -16.41
N ASP A 209 6.68 -5.57 -17.17
CA ASP A 209 5.62 -5.20 -18.11
C ASP A 209 4.46 -4.55 -17.35
N GLU A 210 3.68 -3.73 -18.05
CA GLU A 210 2.40 -3.24 -17.51
C GLU A 210 1.48 -4.42 -17.23
N PHE A 211 0.89 -4.46 -16.04
CA PHE A 211 -0.07 -5.48 -15.64
C PHE A 211 -1.42 -4.89 -15.27
N VAL A 212 -2.45 -5.72 -15.40
CA VAL A 212 -3.84 -5.33 -15.20
C VAL A 212 -4.08 -4.96 -13.73
N SER A 213 -4.71 -3.81 -13.52
CA SER A 213 -5.23 -3.36 -12.23
C SER A 213 -6.54 -2.62 -12.50
N ASN A 214 -7.64 -3.37 -12.60
CA ASN A 214 -8.90 -2.79 -13.04
C ASN A 214 -9.34 -1.65 -12.11
N ASP A 215 -9.99 -0.66 -12.70
CA ASP A 215 -10.43 0.57 -12.05
C ASP A 215 -9.36 1.42 -11.35
N HIS A 216 -8.08 1.06 -11.49
CA HIS A 216 -6.98 1.93 -11.06
C HIS A 216 -7.01 3.24 -11.85
N LEU A 217 -6.85 4.37 -11.14
CA LEU A 217 -6.99 5.74 -11.65
C LEU A 217 -8.40 6.12 -12.13
N VAL A 218 -9.38 5.22 -12.06
CA VAL A 218 -10.79 5.48 -12.39
C VAL A 218 -11.60 5.69 -11.12
N ASN A 219 -11.41 4.82 -10.13
CA ASN A 219 -12.09 4.87 -8.84
C ASN A 219 -11.13 5.24 -7.70
N ASP A 220 -11.70 5.58 -6.55
CA ASP A 220 -10.97 5.71 -5.30
C ASP A 220 -10.14 4.45 -5.04
N THR A 221 -8.89 4.65 -4.65
CA THR A 221 -7.90 3.58 -4.53
C THR A 221 -7.19 3.67 -3.17
N MET A 222 -7.08 2.54 -2.50
CA MET A 222 -6.26 2.36 -1.30
C MET A 222 -4.87 1.85 -1.68
N TYR A 223 -3.86 2.37 -1.01
CA TYR A 223 -2.49 1.91 -1.12
C TYR A 223 -2.02 1.42 0.23
N LYS A 224 -1.43 0.24 0.24
CA LYS A 224 -0.78 -0.34 1.40
C LYS A 224 0.68 -0.64 1.09
N ARG A 225 1.53 -0.43 2.07
CA ARG A 225 2.89 -0.96 2.13
C ARG A 225 2.94 -2.00 3.24
N ILE A 226 3.37 -3.22 2.89
CA ILE A 226 3.25 -4.38 3.75
C ILE A 226 4.61 -5.07 3.89
N ILE A 227 4.94 -5.43 5.12
CA ILE A 227 5.97 -6.41 5.47
C ILE A 227 5.26 -7.51 6.26
N ALA A 228 5.39 -8.75 5.80
CA ALA A 228 4.68 -9.89 6.38
C ALA A 228 5.60 -11.11 6.46
N ILE A 229 5.26 -12.04 7.35
CA ILE A 229 5.69 -13.44 7.28
C ILE A 229 4.47 -14.23 6.82
N ASN A 230 4.46 -14.70 5.58
CA ASN A 230 3.30 -15.39 5.00
C ASN A 230 3.24 -16.86 5.43
N ASN A 231 2.04 -17.46 5.32
CA ASN A 231 1.70 -18.87 5.56
C ASN A 231 1.45 -19.29 7.03
N LEU A 232 1.06 -18.32 7.85
CA LEU A 232 0.69 -18.54 9.26
C LEU A 232 -0.80 -18.89 9.46
N ASP A 233 -1.62 -18.84 8.41
CA ASP A 233 -3.04 -19.20 8.36
C ASP A 233 -3.35 -20.71 8.36
N ASN A 234 -2.46 -21.50 7.76
CA ASN A 234 -2.84 -22.78 7.15
C ASN A 234 -2.51 -24.04 7.95
N HIS A 235 -1.95 -23.92 9.16
CA HIS A 235 -1.52 -25.06 9.95
C HIS A 235 -2.14 -25.06 11.33
N ASP A 236 -2.63 -26.22 11.77
CA ASP A 236 -3.20 -26.42 13.11
C ASP A 236 -2.11 -26.16 14.18
N TYR A 237 -2.11 -24.94 14.73
CA TYR A 237 -1.12 -24.43 15.71
C TYR A 237 -1.20 -25.11 17.08
N SER A 238 -2.05 -26.12 17.24
CA SER A 238 -2.38 -26.65 18.57
C SER A 238 -1.21 -27.25 19.35
N ASN A 239 -0.03 -27.50 18.75
CA ASN A 239 1.10 -28.10 19.47
C ASN A 239 2.54 -27.65 19.14
N ASN A 240 2.80 -26.84 18.10
CA ASN A 240 4.18 -26.48 17.73
C ASN A 240 4.45 -24.98 17.91
N LYS A 241 5.35 -24.66 18.84
CA LYS A 241 5.90 -23.31 19.00
C LYS A 241 6.58 -22.91 17.69
N ILE A 242 6.20 -21.77 17.13
CA ILE A 242 6.86 -21.17 15.97
C ILE A 242 8.10 -20.44 16.48
N ASP A 243 9.25 -20.66 15.85
CA ASP A 243 10.50 -19.96 16.17
C ASP A 243 11.06 -19.27 14.93
N VAL A 244 10.47 -18.12 14.58
CA VAL A 244 10.88 -17.32 13.41
C VAL A 244 11.23 -15.90 13.82
N ASN A 245 12.18 -15.31 13.12
CA ASN A 245 12.64 -13.95 13.38
C ASN A 245 12.96 -13.20 12.08
N LEU A 246 12.20 -12.14 11.81
CA LEU A 246 12.46 -11.18 10.76
C LEU A 246 13.07 -9.93 11.38
N SER A 247 14.31 -9.62 11.04
CA SER A 247 15.07 -8.53 11.64
C SER A 247 15.52 -7.51 10.62
N ASN A 248 15.63 -6.26 11.07
CA ASN A 248 16.23 -5.15 10.33
C ASN A 248 15.54 -4.84 8.99
N ALA A 249 14.21 -4.89 8.93
CA ALA A 249 13.48 -4.27 7.82
C ALA A 249 13.52 -2.75 8.01
N ILE A 250 14.48 -2.07 7.37
CA ILE A 250 14.70 -0.62 7.55
C ILE A 250 14.10 0.10 6.36
N ILE A 251 12.91 0.67 6.52
CA ILE A 251 12.40 1.62 5.54
C ILE A 251 13.02 2.99 5.84
N GLU A 252 13.84 3.49 4.92
CA GLU A 252 14.45 4.82 5.00
C GLU A 252 13.41 5.90 4.66
N SER A 253 12.57 5.63 3.66
CA SER A 253 11.48 6.52 3.28
C SER A 253 10.39 5.80 2.50
N SER A 254 9.18 6.38 2.50
CA SER A 254 8.06 5.91 1.68
C SER A 254 7.21 7.10 1.23
N TYR A 255 6.71 7.03 0.00
CA TYR A 255 5.97 8.11 -0.64
C TYR A 255 4.78 7.58 -1.43
N LEU A 256 3.75 8.42 -1.57
CA LEU A 256 2.69 8.26 -2.56
C LEU A 256 2.97 9.21 -3.73
N TYR A 257 2.70 8.77 -4.95
CA TYR A 257 2.77 9.63 -6.13
C TYR A 257 1.43 10.29 -6.37
N ARG A 258 1.40 11.59 -6.64
CA ARG A 258 0.16 12.34 -6.86
C ARG A 258 0.30 13.33 -8.01
N LEU A 259 -0.75 13.45 -8.80
CA LEU A 259 -0.88 14.52 -9.78
C LEU A 259 -1.39 15.81 -9.10
N ILE A 260 -0.62 16.89 -9.18
CA ILE A 260 -0.97 18.22 -8.66
C ILE A 260 -0.62 19.24 -9.75
N ASN A 261 -1.61 20.02 -10.19
CA ASN A 261 -1.43 21.03 -11.24
C ASN A 261 -0.74 20.47 -12.52
N ASN A 262 -1.15 19.27 -12.95
CA ASN A 262 -0.58 18.52 -14.08
C ASN A 262 0.88 18.07 -13.92
N ASP A 263 1.46 18.13 -12.72
CA ASP A 263 2.77 17.57 -12.43
C ASP A 263 2.69 16.48 -11.35
N VAL A 264 3.59 15.50 -11.45
CA VAL A 264 3.66 14.40 -10.48
C VAL A 264 4.61 14.75 -9.34
N TYR A 265 4.15 14.57 -8.11
CA TYR A 265 4.92 14.81 -6.89
C TYR A 265 4.94 13.60 -5.97
N LYS A 266 5.98 13.53 -5.12
CA LYS A 266 6.06 12.61 -3.99
C LYS A 266 5.43 13.23 -2.74
N LEU A 267 4.58 12.48 -2.07
CA LEU A 267 3.99 12.87 -0.78
C LEU A 267 4.42 11.87 0.28
N PRO A 268 5.00 12.29 1.42
CA PRO A 268 5.48 11.36 2.44
C PRO A 268 4.38 10.45 2.99
N PHE A 269 4.57 9.14 2.91
CA PHE A 269 3.63 8.14 3.44
C PHE A 269 3.89 7.89 4.92
N ASN A 270 3.56 8.88 5.74
CA ASN A 270 3.82 8.92 7.18
C ASN A 270 2.52 8.82 8.02
N ASP A 271 2.62 8.94 9.35
CA ASP A 271 1.47 8.84 10.27
C ASP A 271 0.38 9.91 10.06
N GLN A 272 0.67 11.01 9.36
CA GLN A 272 -0.36 12.00 9.04
C GLN A 272 -1.26 11.54 7.88
N ARG A 273 -0.80 10.57 7.08
CA ARG A 273 -1.45 10.10 5.85
C ARG A 273 -1.77 8.63 5.85
N SER A 274 -1.14 7.89 6.76
CA SER A 274 -1.26 6.45 6.87
C SER A 274 -1.83 6.06 8.22
N LYS A 275 -2.65 5.01 8.20
CA LYS A 275 -2.96 4.25 9.39
C LYS A 275 -1.94 3.14 9.56
N HIS A 276 -1.55 2.90 10.81
CA HIS A 276 -0.71 1.78 11.19
C HIS A 276 -1.56 0.57 11.56
N LEU A 277 -1.20 -0.60 11.05
CA LEU A 277 -1.73 -1.89 11.46
C LEU A 277 -0.55 -2.81 11.82
N SER A 278 -0.54 -3.28 13.06
CA SER A 278 0.36 -4.34 13.53
C SER A 278 -0.50 -5.46 14.09
N CYS A 279 -0.51 -6.58 13.37
CA CYS A 279 -1.38 -7.70 13.65
C CYS A 279 -0.51 -8.85 14.16
N GLY A 280 -0.64 -9.24 15.42
CA GLY A 280 0.37 -10.10 16.05
C GLY A 280 -0.12 -10.85 17.27
N ASP A 281 -1.16 -11.66 17.14
CA ASP A 281 -1.57 -12.54 18.25
C ASP A 281 -0.45 -13.54 18.59
N ASN A 282 0.32 -13.99 17.60
CA ASN A 282 1.45 -14.91 17.75
C ASN A 282 2.84 -14.26 17.65
N PHE A 283 2.90 -12.94 17.42
CA PHE A 283 4.16 -12.22 17.13
C PHE A 283 4.36 -10.99 18.01
N ILE A 284 5.62 -10.73 18.32
CA ILE A 284 6.10 -9.47 18.88
C ILE A 284 6.59 -8.63 17.71
N ILE A 285 5.89 -7.54 17.44
CA ILE A 285 6.25 -6.56 16.42
C ILE A 285 6.89 -5.36 17.12
N ASN A 286 8.17 -5.12 16.84
CA ASN A 286 8.91 -3.98 17.38
C ASN A 286 9.19 -2.97 16.27
N ILE A 287 8.69 -1.74 16.45
CA ILE A 287 8.88 -0.63 15.52
C ILE A 287 9.70 0.46 16.19
N SER A 288 10.79 0.87 15.56
CA SER A 288 11.62 1.98 16.03
C SER A 288 11.92 2.97 14.91
N TYR A 289 12.51 4.10 15.28
CA TYR A 289 12.79 5.24 14.40
C TYR A 289 14.21 5.79 14.60
N GLU A 290 15.10 5.01 15.22
CA GLU A 290 16.38 5.52 15.75
C GLU A 290 17.31 6.09 14.66
N THR A 291 17.27 5.53 13.45
CA THR A 291 18.14 5.91 12.33
C THR A 291 17.37 6.38 11.09
N VAL A 292 16.05 6.57 11.20
CA VAL A 292 15.17 6.90 10.07
C VAL A 292 14.21 8.02 10.41
N LEU A 293 13.86 8.83 9.42
CA LEU A 293 12.96 9.97 9.61
C LEU A 293 11.50 9.53 9.47
N LYS A 294 10.78 9.49 10.59
CA LYS A 294 9.34 9.23 10.62
C LYS A 294 8.53 10.18 9.72
N SER A 295 8.98 11.43 9.59
CA SER A 295 8.35 12.43 8.70
C SER A 295 8.35 12.00 7.23
N ASN A 296 9.30 11.14 6.83
CA ASN A 296 9.46 10.64 5.47
C ASN A 296 8.82 9.25 5.28
N GLY A 297 8.04 8.76 6.27
CA GLY A 297 7.49 7.40 6.25
C GLY A 297 8.52 6.31 6.59
N GLY A 298 9.67 6.70 7.15
CA GLY A 298 10.74 5.79 7.53
C GLY A 298 10.47 5.09 8.87
N GLU A 299 10.73 3.78 8.93
CA GLU A 299 10.51 2.91 10.09
C GLU A 299 11.52 1.76 10.09
N ILE A 300 11.89 1.27 11.27
CA ILE A 300 12.63 0.01 11.44
C ILE A 300 11.68 -1.01 12.04
N ILE A 301 11.50 -2.14 11.36
CA ILE A 301 10.55 -3.19 11.75
C ILE A 301 11.29 -4.47 12.06
N ASN A 302 10.96 -5.07 13.21
CA ASN A 302 11.36 -6.41 13.59
C ASN A 302 10.11 -7.21 13.97
N ILE A 303 10.04 -8.46 13.53
CA ILE A 303 8.92 -9.37 13.79
C ILE A 303 9.52 -10.65 14.36
N THR A 304 9.18 -11.00 15.59
CA THR A 304 9.66 -12.23 16.25
C THR A 304 8.46 -13.02 16.76
N SER A 305 8.48 -14.35 16.68
CA SER A 305 7.45 -15.16 17.31
C SER A 305 7.44 -15.02 18.84
N LYS A 306 6.29 -15.26 19.47
CA LYS A 306 6.12 -15.23 20.95
C LYS A 306 6.65 -16.48 21.65
#